data_AF-A0A0B1S411-F1
#
_entry.id   AF-A0A0B1S411-F1
#
_cell.length_a   1.000
_cell.length_b   1.000
_cell.length_c   1.000
_cell.angle_alpha   90.00
_cell.angle_beta   90.00
_cell.angle_gamma   90.00
#
_symmetry.space_group_name_H-M   'P 1'
#
loop_
_entity.id
_entity.type
_entity.pdbx_description
1 polymer ?
#
loop_
_entity_poly.entity_id
_entity_poly.type
_entity_poly.pdbx_seq_one_letter_code
_entity_poly.pdbx_strand_id
1 'polypeptide(L)'
;MLSEGASLIDVLKTLYPGIEEPSEGWSDHMIMSILAEIIDRPPRREKLPEYNTFEDAVELFRTRKRILILTGAGVSVSCGIPDFRSKDGIYARLHVDFPDLPDPTAMFDIRYFVHNPAPFYDFAMEIFPGQFEPSISHKFIRQLEVNNQLLRNYTQNIDTLEKQAHIERVVECHGSFAKATCLNCSAKFDGDIIREDVMAKRVARCPRCTVGVIKPDIVFFGEDLGKHFHTQMAIDKDDVDLLVVIGK
;
A
#
# COMPACT_ATOMS: atom_id res chain seq x y z
N MET A 1 3.17 10.47 36.88
CA MET A 1 3.36 11.93 36.74
C MET A 1 4.85 12.17 36.67
N LEU A 2 5.35 12.66 35.54
CA LEU A 2 6.77 13.04 35.39
C LEU A 2 6.98 14.37 36.12
N SER A 3 8.08 14.51 36.87
CA SER A 3 8.45 15.76 37.55
C SER A 3 9.05 16.77 36.58
N GLU A 4 8.99 18.06 36.89
CA GLU A 4 9.77 19.08 36.19
C GLU A 4 11.27 18.69 36.20
N GLY A 5 11.88 18.64 35.02
CA GLY A 5 13.27 18.18 34.84
C GLY A 5 13.45 16.73 34.36
N ALA A 6 12.36 15.99 34.05
CA ALA A 6 12.47 14.67 33.44
C ALA A 6 13.16 14.73 32.07
N SER A 7 14.08 13.80 31.80
CA SER A 7 14.76 13.71 30.51
C SER A 7 13.81 13.18 29.43
N LEU A 8 14.10 13.44 28.16
CA LEU A 8 13.28 12.97 27.04
C LEU A 8 13.11 11.44 27.04
N ILE A 9 14.17 10.71 27.43
CA ILE A 9 14.12 9.25 27.52
C ILE A 9 13.20 8.76 28.64
N ASP A 10 13.07 9.51 29.74
CA ASP A 10 12.14 9.20 30.83
C ASP A 10 10.67 9.35 30.37
N VAL A 11 10.41 10.39 29.57
CA VAL A 11 9.11 10.59 28.92
C VAL A 11 8.78 9.41 28.02
N LEU A 12 9.73 9.02 27.16
CA LEU A 12 9.57 7.91 26.21
C LEU A 12 9.34 6.57 26.92
N LYS A 13 10.15 6.23 27.93
CA LYS A 13 10.03 4.99 28.73
C LYS A 13 8.73 4.94 29.53
N THR A 14 8.16 6.10 29.90
CA THR A 14 6.85 6.17 30.55
C THR A 14 5.71 5.89 29.57
N LEU A 15 5.80 6.40 28.33
CA LEU A 15 4.79 6.16 27.29
C LEU A 15 4.86 4.73 26.72
N TYR A 16 6.05 4.12 26.70
CA TYR A 16 6.28 2.76 26.22
C TYR A 16 7.13 1.94 27.20
N PRO A 17 6.51 1.34 28.23
CA PRO A 17 7.19 0.44 29.15
C PRO A 17 7.71 -0.78 28.38
N GLY A 18 9.03 -0.94 28.28
CA GLY A 18 9.68 -2.06 27.59
C GLY A 18 10.32 -1.71 26.23
N ILE A 19 10.43 -0.43 25.87
CA ILE A 19 11.22 -0.02 24.72
C ILE A 19 12.71 -0.40 24.93
N GLU A 20 13.26 -1.22 24.03
CA GLU A 20 14.67 -1.60 24.07
C GLU A 20 15.55 -0.42 23.68
N GLU A 21 16.69 -0.31 24.35
CA GLU A 21 17.66 0.74 24.09
C GLU A 21 18.63 0.30 22.98
N PRO A 22 18.78 1.06 21.88
CA PRO A 22 19.77 0.76 20.86
C PRO A 22 21.17 0.67 21.46
N SER A 23 22.05 -0.13 20.86
CA SER A 23 23.44 -0.28 21.31
C SER A 23 24.22 1.04 21.36
N GLU A 24 23.83 2.02 20.55
CA GLU A 24 24.43 3.37 20.50
C GLU A 24 23.69 4.39 21.39
N GLY A 25 22.65 3.97 22.11
CA GLY A 25 21.79 4.83 22.92
C GLY A 25 20.78 5.62 22.08
N TRP A 26 19.87 6.32 22.76
CA TRP A 26 18.91 7.20 22.12
C TRP A 26 19.45 8.62 22.02
N SER A 27 19.47 9.20 20.82
CA SER A 27 19.72 10.65 20.68
C SER A 27 18.44 11.46 20.99
N ASP A 28 18.60 12.66 21.55
CA ASP A 28 17.48 13.56 21.82
C ASP A 28 16.63 13.84 20.58
N HIS A 29 17.24 13.94 19.40
CA HIS A 29 16.53 14.11 18.14
C HIS A 29 15.65 12.90 17.80
N MET A 30 16.14 11.67 18.00
CA MET A 30 15.35 10.46 17.79
C MET A 30 14.19 10.40 18.77
N ILE A 31 14.43 10.69 20.05
CA ILE A 31 13.39 10.67 21.07
C ILE A 31 12.32 11.73 20.76
N MET A 32 12.73 12.96 20.42
CA MET A 32 11.79 14.02 20.03
C MET A 32 10.97 13.65 18.80
N SER A 33 11.58 12.99 17.81
CA SER A 33 10.87 12.53 16.61
C SER A 33 9.81 11.48 16.96
N ILE A 34 10.15 10.52 17.82
CA ILE A 34 9.22 9.50 18.29
C ILE A 34 8.10 10.11 19.14
N LEU A 35 8.44 11.01 20.07
CA LEU A 35 7.46 11.69 20.91
C LEU A 35 6.51 12.56 20.07
N ALA A 36 7.03 13.28 19.08
CA ALA A 36 6.21 14.06 18.15
C ALA A 36 5.24 13.14 17.38
N GLU A 37 5.72 12.00 16.88
CA GLU A 37 4.86 11.01 16.22
C GLU A 37 3.80 10.43 17.16
N ILE A 38 4.13 10.18 18.43
CA ILE A 38 3.17 9.69 19.43
C ILE A 38 2.11 10.74 19.75
N ILE A 39 2.51 11.99 19.94
CA ILE A 39 1.61 13.09 20.30
C ILE A 39 0.67 13.43 19.14
N ASP A 40 1.18 13.38 17.90
CA ASP A 40 0.39 13.70 16.71
C ASP A 40 -0.50 12.53 16.24
N ARG A 41 -0.36 11.34 16.83
CA ARG A 41 -1.22 10.21 16.50
C ARG A 41 -2.65 10.47 16.97
N PRO A 42 -3.65 10.38 16.07
CA PRO A 42 -5.04 10.46 16.49
C PRO A 42 -5.35 9.33 17.48
N PRO A 43 -6.26 9.58 18.45
CA PRO A 43 -6.64 8.55 19.41
C PRO A 43 -7.14 7.30 18.69
N ARG A 44 -6.77 6.12 19.21
CA ARG A 44 -7.26 4.87 18.65
C ARG A 44 -8.79 4.83 18.77
N ARG A 45 -9.45 4.42 17.68
CA ARG A 45 -10.89 4.20 17.68
C ARG A 45 -11.25 3.09 18.68
N GLU A 46 -12.13 3.40 19.61
CA GLU A 46 -12.71 2.39 20.51
C GLU A 46 -13.80 1.58 19.80
N LYS A 47 -13.95 0.31 20.20
CA LYS A 47 -14.98 -0.57 19.64
C LYS A 47 -16.36 -0.07 20.10
N LEU A 48 -17.27 0.09 19.16
CA LEU A 48 -18.67 0.38 19.44
C LEU A 48 -19.33 -0.86 20.08
N PRO A 49 -19.86 -0.78 21.32
CA PRO A 49 -20.41 -1.92 22.03
C PRO A 49 -21.71 -2.45 21.43
N GLU A 50 -22.39 -1.69 20.58
CA GLU A 50 -23.69 -2.05 20.00
C GLU A 50 -23.62 -2.97 18.77
N TYR A 51 -22.47 -3.10 18.09
CA TYR A 51 -22.31 -3.94 16.89
C TYR A 51 -21.30 -5.07 17.14
N ASN A 52 -21.77 -6.33 17.15
CA ASN A 52 -20.94 -7.48 17.51
C ASN A 52 -21.17 -8.74 16.69
N THR A 53 -22.32 -8.87 16.04
CA THR A 53 -22.75 -10.10 15.37
C THR A 53 -22.60 -10.01 13.86
N PHE A 54 -22.74 -11.15 13.19
CA PHE A 54 -22.80 -11.20 11.73
C PHE A 54 -24.06 -10.48 11.22
N GLU A 55 -25.17 -10.63 11.93
CA GLU A 55 -26.45 -9.98 11.63
C GLU A 55 -26.32 -8.46 11.69
N ASP A 56 -25.60 -7.93 12.69
CA ASP A 56 -25.30 -6.49 12.78
C ASP A 56 -24.55 -6.00 11.54
N ALA A 57 -23.54 -6.75 11.08
CA ALA A 57 -22.80 -6.40 9.88
C ALA A 57 -23.70 -6.40 8.63
N VAL A 58 -24.55 -7.42 8.48
CA VAL A 58 -25.53 -7.48 7.37
C VAL A 58 -26.49 -6.29 7.42
N GLU A 59 -26.97 -5.90 8.60
CA GLU A 59 -27.87 -4.77 8.75
C GLU A 59 -27.19 -3.43 8.46
N LEU A 60 -25.91 -3.28 8.83
CA LEU A 60 -25.09 -2.14 8.42
C LEU A 60 -24.97 -2.08 6.89
N PHE A 61 -24.70 -3.20 6.20
CA PHE A 61 -24.67 -3.19 4.73
C PHE A 61 -26.03 -2.86 4.08
N ARG A 62 -27.15 -3.19 4.72
CA ARG A 62 -28.49 -2.84 4.21
C ARG A 62 -28.82 -1.36 4.37
N THR A 63 -28.44 -0.77 5.49
CA THR A 63 -28.87 0.58 5.89
C THR A 63 -27.92 1.69 5.46
N ARG A 64 -26.62 1.37 5.29
CA ARG A 64 -25.58 2.36 4.98
C ARG A 64 -25.43 2.61 3.48
N LYS A 65 -25.11 3.85 3.11
CA LYS A 65 -25.08 4.32 1.71
C LYS A 65 -23.75 4.94 1.31
N ARG A 66 -22.83 5.16 2.25
CA ARG A 66 -21.53 5.78 2.02
C ARG A 66 -20.43 4.90 2.60
N ILE A 67 -20.36 3.70 2.05
CA ILE A 67 -19.47 2.64 2.50
C ILE A 67 -18.07 2.88 1.92
N LEU A 68 -17.08 2.98 2.79
CA LEU A 68 -15.67 3.00 2.42
C LEU A 68 -15.08 1.60 2.60
N ILE A 69 -14.56 1.03 1.51
CA ILE A 69 -13.88 -0.27 1.53
C ILE A 69 -12.37 -0.07 1.44
N LEU A 70 -11.62 -0.57 2.41
CA LEU A 70 -10.17 -0.67 2.37
C LEU A 70 -9.77 -2.10 1.99
N THR A 71 -9.10 -2.27 0.85
CA THR A 71 -8.62 -3.57 0.36
C THR A 71 -7.10 -3.70 0.40
N GLY A 72 -6.64 -4.92 0.67
CA GLY A 72 -5.24 -5.33 0.56
C GLY A 72 -5.07 -6.63 -0.22
N ALA A 73 -3.87 -7.21 -0.20
CA ALA A 73 -3.48 -8.32 -1.07
C ALA A 73 -4.42 -9.55 -0.95
N GLY A 74 -5.05 -9.75 0.22
CA GLY A 74 -5.95 -10.88 0.45
C GLY A 74 -7.16 -10.93 -0.50
N VAL A 75 -7.60 -9.82 -1.10
CA VAL A 75 -8.69 -9.86 -2.10
C VAL A 75 -8.26 -10.45 -3.44
N SER A 76 -6.95 -10.51 -3.71
CA SER A 76 -6.36 -10.97 -4.97
C SER A 76 -5.72 -12.35 -4.89
N VAL A 77 -5.53 -12.93 -3.69
CA VAL A 77 -4.94 -14.28 -3.52
C VAL A 77 -5.69 -15.35 -4.31
N SER A 78 -7.03 -15.32 -4.27
CA SER A 78 -7.87 -16.26 -5.04
C SER A 78 -7.81 -16.07 -6.57
N CYS A 79 -7.22 -14.97 -7.04
CA CYS A 79 -7.04 -14.70 -8.48
C CYS A 79 -5.77 -15.34 -9.04
N GLY A 80 -4.93 -15.97 -8.20
CA GLY A 80 -3.64 -16.52 -8.60
C GLY A 80 -2.46 -15.57 -8.37
N ILE A 81 -2.69 -14.40 -7.79
CA ILE A 81 -1.65 -13.45 -7.39
C ILE A 81 -1.19 -13.83 -5.97
N PRO A 82 0.04 -14.36 -5.80
CA PRO A 82 0.54 -14.69 -4.47
C PRO A 82 0.63 -13.42 -3.62
N ASP A 83 0.35 -13.54 -2.33
CA ASP A 83 0.65 -12.44 -1.44
C ASP A 83 2.17 -12.26 -1.27
N PHE A 84 2.56 -11.12 -0.74
CA PHE A 84 3.96 -10.83 -0.49
C PHE A 84 4.50 -11.58 0.73
N ARG A 85 3.69 -11.72 1.79
CA ARG A 85 4.17 -11.97 3.16
C ARG A 85 3.91 -13.37 3.69
N SER A 86 3.10 -14.21 3.05
CA SER A 86 2.84 -15.56 3.55
C SER A 86 4.06 -16.46 3.37
N LYS A 87 4.00 -17.62 4.03
CA LYS A 87 5.07 -18.64 4.02
C LYS A 87 5.51 -19.05 2.61
N ASP A 88 4.57 -19.13 1.68
CA ASP A 88 4.79 -19.46 0.25
C ASP A 88 4.69 -18.22 -0.66
N GLY A 89 4.67 -17.03 -0.05
CA GLY A 89 4.58 -15.73 -0.71
C GLY A 89 5.84 -15.36 -1.46
N ILE A 90 5.77 -14.25 -2.20
CA ILE A 90 6.84 -13.77 -3.10
C ILE A 90 8.18 -13.62 -2.37
N TYR A 91 8.13 -13.14 -1.13
CA TYR A 91 9.31 -12.87 -0.31
C TYR A 91 10.15 -14.11 -0.01
N ALA A 92 9.53 -15.29 0.08
CA ALA A 92 10.24 -16.53 0.33
C ALA A 92 11.07 -17.01 -0.87
N ARG A 93 10.66 -16.66 -2.11
CA ARG A 93 11.36 -17.06 -3.35
C ARG A 93 12.52 -16.12 -3.69
N LEU A 94 12.33 -14.82 -3.48
CA LEU A 94 13.29 -13.80 -3.89
C LEU A 94 14.64 -13.88 -3.18
N HIS A 95 14.69 -14.38 -1.94
CA HIS A 95 15.96 -14.62 -1.26
C HIS A 95 16.85 -15.66 -1.96
N VAL A 96 16.26 -16.56 -2.76
CA VAL A 96 17.01 -17.56 -3.53
C VAL A 96 17.55 -16.95 -4.82
N ASP A 97 16.72 -16.19 -5.54
CA ASP A 97 17.08 -15.63 -6.85
C ASP A 97 17.95 -14.36 -6.74
N PHE A 98 17.81 -13.61 -5.65
CA PHE A 98 18.50 -12.35 -5.38
C PHE A 98 19.08 -12.32 -3.96
N PRO A 99 20.22 -13.01 -3.72
CA PRO A 99 20.82 -13.11 -2.39
C PRO A 99 21.31 -11.76 -1.83
N ASP A 100 21.51 -10.77 -2.71
CA ASP A 100 21.93 -9.41 -2.34
C ASP A 100 20.77 -8.52 -1.88
N LEU A 101 19.52 -9.00 -1.89
CA LEU A 101 18.40 -8.28 -1.28
C LEU A 101 18.55 -8.30 0.25
N PRO A 102 18.66 -7.14 0.92
CA PRO A 102 18.78 -7.09 2.37
C PRO A 102 17.53 -7.63 3.06
N ASP A 103 16.37 -7.36 2.47
CA ASP A 103 15.10 -7.97 2.83
C ASP A 103 14.16 -7.93 1.62
N PRO A 104 13.06 -8.71 1.63
CA PRO A 104 12.16 -8.80 0.48
C PRO A 104 11.41 -7.50 0.15
N THR A 105 11.22 -6.61 1.12
CA THR A 105 10.56 -5.32 0.87
C THR A 105 11.44 -4.37 0.05
N ALA A 106 12.77 -4.61 0.02
CA ALA A 106 13.73 -3.79 -0.70
C ALA A 106 13.50 -3.74 -2.22
N MET A 107 12.81 -4.71 -2.82
CA MET A 107 12.45 -4.63 -4.25
C MET A 107 11.53 -3.44 -4.57
N PHE A 108 10.78 -2.98 -3.56
CA PHE A 108 9.91 -1.81 -3.61
C PHE A 108 10.53 -0.62 -2.87
N ASP A 109 11.83 -0.61 -2.56
CA ASP A 109 12.52 0.57 -2.04
C ASP A 109 13.05 1.42 -3.19
N ILE A 110 12.74 2.72 -3.20
CA ILE A 110 13.14 3.60 -4.30
C ILE A 110 14.66 3.74 -4.44
N ARG A 111 15.39 3.73 -3.31
CA ARG A 111 16.84 3.84 -3.29
C ARG A 111 17.47 2.55 -3.83
N TYR A 112 16.93 1.40 -3.44
CA TYR A 112 17.37 0.12 -3.99
C TYR A 112 17.09 0.05 -5.50
N PHE A 113 15.88 0.43 -5.95
CA PHE A 113 15.51 0.39 -7.37
C PHE A 113 16.41 1.29 -8.24
N VAL A 114 16.77 2.48 -7.76
CA VAL A 114 17.71 3.37 -8.47
C VAL A 114 19.10 2.72 -8.62
N HIS A 115 19.53 1.94 -7.62
CA HIS A 115 20.80 1.24 -7.65
C HIS A 115 20.76 -0.02 -8.51
N ASN A 116 19.75 -0.86 -8.31
CA ASN A 116 19.54 -2.13 -9.00
C ASN A 116 18.04 -2.40 -9.23
N PRO A 117 17.50 -2.05 -10.41
CA PRO A 117 16.09 -2.29 -10.73
C PRO A 117 15.79 -3.73 -11.17
N ALA A 118 16.81 -4.58 -11.36
CA ALA A 118 16.63 -5.92 -11.93
C ALA A 118 15.68 -6.82 -11.10
N PRO A 119 15.75 -6.87 -9.75
CA PRO A 119 14.85 -7.71 -8.96
C PRO A 119 13.38 -7.34 -9.14
N PHE A 120 13.07 -6.04 -9.22
CA PHE A 120 11.71 -5.60 -9.51
C PHE A 120 11.24 -6.05 -10.89
N TYR A 121 12.07 -5.90 -11.93
CA TYR A 121 11.69 -6.29 -13.30
C TYR A 121 11.58 -7.79 -13.50
N ASP A 122 12.36 -8.60 -12.77
CA ASP A 122 12.20 -10.05 -12.76
C ASP A 122 10.86 -10.45 -12.12
N PHE A 123 10.52 -9.81 -11.00
CA PHE A 123 9.28 -10.02 -10.27
C PHE A 123 8.04 -9.46 -10.98
N ALA A 124 8.15 -8.33 -11.66
CA ALA A 124 7.01 -7.57 -12.20
C ALA A 124 6.14 -8.39 -13.16
N MET A 125 6.69 -9.41 -13.81
CA MET A 125 5.94 -10.34 -14.66
C MET A 125 4.83 -11.06 -13.88
N GLU A 126 5.07 -11.44 -12.62
CA GLU A 126 4.11 -12.20 -11.80
C GLU A 126 2.85 -11.41 -11.48
N ILE A 127 2.91 -10.08 -11.55
CA ILE A 127 1.82 -9.19 -11.16
C ILE A 127 1.41 -8.21 -12.26
N PHE A 128 1.95 -8.39 -13.47
CA PHE A 128 1.66 -7.48 -14.57
C PHE A 128 0.18 -7.60 -14.99
N PRO A 129 -0.53 -6.48 -15.23
CA PRO A 129 -1.95 -6.52 -15.58
C PRO A 129 -2.27 -7.35 -16.82
N GLY A 130 -3.47 -7.94 -16.84
CA GLY A 130 -4.04 -8.67 -17.99
C GLY A 130 -3.87 -10.20 -17.94
N GLN A 131 -3.33 -10.75 -16.85
CA GLN A 131 -3.14 -12.19 -16.67
C GLN A 131 -4.14 -12.84 -15.69
N PHE A 132 -4.94 -12.03 -14.99
CA PHE A 132 -5.76 -12.47 -13.87
C PHE A 132 -7.19 -11.93 -13.96
N GLU A 133 -8.13 -12.70 -13.42
CA GLU A 133 -9.55 -12.34 -13.37
C GLU A 133 -9.97 -11.83 -11.98
N PRO A 134 -10.86 -10.83 -11.87
CA PRO A 134 -11.29 -10.32 -10.57
C PRO A 134 -12.03 -11.35 -9.70
N SER A 135 -11.65 -11.41 -8.42
CA SER A 135 -12.30 -12.27 -7.41
C SER A 135 -13.75 -11.88 -7.07
N ILE A 136 -14.41 -12.72 -6.27
CA ILE A 136 -15.73 -12.42 -5.71
C ILE A 136 -15.74 -11.15 -4.86
N SER A 137 -14.63 -10.82 -4.18
CA SER A 137 -14.50 -9.58 -3.39
C SER A 137 -14.56 -8.35 -4.29
N HIS A 138 -13.87 -8.37 -5.43
CA HIS A 138 -13.94 -7.28 -6.41
C HIS A 138 -15.37 -7.14 -6.97
N LYS A 139 -16.00 -8.25 -7.34
CA LYS A 139 -17.39 -8.26 -7.83
C LYS A 139 -18.38 -7.75 -6.78
N PHE A 140 -18.16 -8.08 -5.51
CA PHE A 140 -18.96 -7.55 -4.40
C PHE A 140 -18.81 -6.03 -4.26
N ILE A 141 -17.58 -5.50 -4.31
CA ILE A 141 -17.33 -4.06 -4.26
C ILE A 141 -17.99 -3.35 -5.45
N ARG A 142 -17.88 -3.92 -6.65
CA ARG A 142 -18.60 -3.41 -7.84
C ARG A 142 -20.11 -3.39 -7.62
N GLN A 143 -20.68 -4.43 -6.99
CA GLN A 143 -22.11 -4.46 -6.70
C GLN A 143 -22.54 -3.37 -5.71
N LEU A 144 -21.72 -3.05 -4.70
CA LEU A 144 -21.97 -1.91 -3.81
C LEU A 144 -21.99 -0.59 -4.58
N GLU A 145 -21.12 -0.43 -5.57
CA GLU A 145 -21.09 0.76 -6.43
C GLU A 145 -22.33 0.87 -7.32
N VAL A 146 -22.70 -0.21 -8.01
CA VAL A 146 -23.91 -0.28 -8.84
C VAL A 146 -25.17 0.03 -8.03
N ASN A 147 -25.18 -0.38 -6.75
CA ASN A 147 -26.28 -0.10 -5.82
C ASN A 147 -26.23 1.30 -5.19
N ASN A 148 -25.31 2.18 -5.61
CA ASN A 148 -25.06 3.51 -5.04
C ASN A 148 -24.78 3.50 -3.53
N GLN A 149 -24.07 2.48 -3.05
CA GLN A 149 -23.68 2.34 -1.63
C GLN A 149 -22.19 2.57 -1.40
N LEU A 150 -21.35 2.39 -2.43
CA LEU A 150 -19.90 2.58 -2.32
C LEU A 150 -19.57 4.08 -2.33
N LEU A 151 -19.04 4.61 -1.23
CA LEU A 151 -18.42 5.93 -1.21
C LEU A 151 -17.08 5.88 -1.95
N ARG A 152 -16.21 4.95 -1.54
CA ARG A 152 -14.89 4.74 -2.15
C ARG A 152 -14.34 3.36 -1.83
N ASN A 153 -13.58 2.80 -2.76
CA ASN A 153 -12.66 1.70 -2.48
C ASN A 153 -11.22 2.22 -2.49
N TYR A 154 -10.58 2.25 -1.33
CA TYR A 154 -9.14 2.48 -1.20
C TYR A 154 -8.43 1.13 -1.28
N THR A 155 -7.62 0.93 -2.32
CA THR A 155 -6.88 -0.33 -2.51
C THR A 155 -5.39 -0.10 -2.31
N GLN A 156 -4.76 -0.99 -1.56
CA GLN A 156 -3.30 -1.06 -1.45
C GLN A 156 -2.68 -1.88 -2.60
N ASN A 157 -3.51 -2.57 -3.37
CA ASN A 157 -3.07 -3.44 -4.46
C ASN A 157 -2.63 -2.61 -5.67
N ILE A 158 -1.72 -3.19 -6.44
CA ILE A 158 -1.14 -2.60 -7.65
C ILE A 158 -1.48 -3.42 -8.91
N ASP A 159 -2.26 -4.50 -8.74
CA ASP A 159 -2.62 -5.50 -9.76
C ASP A 159 -3.69 -4.99 -10.76
N THR A 160 -4.35 -3.88 -10.45
CA THR A 160 -5.39 -3.22 -11.27
C THR A 160 -6.68 -4.05 -11.47
N LEU A 161 -6.91 -5.08 -10.66
CA LEU A 161 -8.12 -5.91 -10.76
C LEU A 161 -9.40 -5.14 -10.45
N GLU A 162 -9.33 -4.05 -9.69
CA GLU A 162 -10.47 -3.16 -9.46
C GLU A 162 -10.97 -2.53 -10.77
N LYS A 163 -10.05 -2.10 -11.64
CA LYS A 163 -10.41 -1.55 -12.96
C LYS A 163 -11.01 -2.62 -13.87
N GLN A 164 -10.47 -3.83 -13.83
CA GLN A 164 -11.03 -4.96 -14.59
C GLN A 164 -12.42 -5.37 -14.08
N ALA A 165 -12.67 -5.23 -12.78
CA ALA A 165 -13.99 -5.38 -12.18
C ALA A 165 -14.93 -4.19 -12.44
N HIS A 166 -14.46 -3.17 -13.19
CA HIS A 166 -15.16 -1.94 -13.50
C HIS A 166 -15.56 -1.11 -12.27
N ILE A 167 -14.76 -1.17 -11.19
CA ILE A 167 -14.96 -0.30 -10.03
C ILE A 167 -14.41 1.10 -10.38
N GLU A 168 -15.28 2.10 -10.40
CA GLU A 168 -14.93 3.45 -10.82
C GLU A 168 -14.47 4.32 -9.64
N ARG A 169 -15.09 4.16 -8.47
CA ARG A 169 -14.78 4.88 -7.22
C ARG A 169 -13.60 4.24 -6.49
N VAL A 170 -12.53 3.94 -7.22
CA VAL A 170 -11.29 3.36 -6.67
C VAL A 170 -10.22 4.43 -6.46
N VAL A 171 -9.48 4.33 -5.36
CA VAL A 171 -8.23 5.04 -5.11
C VAL A 171 -7.13 3.99 -4.98
N GLU A 172 -6.22 3.96 -5.96
CA GLU A 172 -5.01 3.14 -5.94
C GLU A 172 -3.98 3.81 -5.02
N CYS A 173 -4.00 3.48 -3.72
CA CYS A 173 -3.18 4.14 -2.71
C CYS A 173 -1.69 4.07 -3.04
N HIS A 174 -1.24 2.90 -3.49
CA HIS A 174 0.15 2.64 -3.88
C HIS A 174 0.36 2.73 -5.39
N GLY A 175 -0.51 3.44 -6.12
CA GLY A 175 -0.40 3.56 -7.57
C GLY A 175 -0.65 2.25 -8.30
N SER A 176 -0.20 2.17 -9.56
CA SER A 176 -0.46 1.00 -10.42
C SER A 176 0.47 0.95 -11.63
N PHE A 177 0.42 -0.17 -12.36
CA PHE A 177 1.08 -0.31 -13.67
C PHE A 177 0.40 0.49 -14.80
N ALA A 178 -0.59 1.35 -14.53
CA ALA A 178 -1.30 2.08 -15.59
C ALA A 178 -0.42 3.10 -16.32
N LYS A 179 0.55 3.70 -15.60
CA LYS A 179 1.50 4.70 -16.12
C LYS A 179 2.91 4.33 -15.69
N ALA A 180 3.89 4.89 -16.38
CA ALA A 180 5.28 4.72 -16.01
C ALA A 180 6.08 6.01 -16.29
N THR A 181 7.05 6.30 -15.43
CA THR A 181 7.83 7.53 -15.46
C THR A 181 9.32 7.21 -15.52
N CYS A 182 10.05 7.91 -16.39
CA CYS A 182 11.51 7.84 -16.42
C CYS A 182 12.12 8.53 -15.18
N LEU A 183 12.98 7.82 -14.44
CA LEU A 183 13.64 8.35 -13.25
C LEU A 183 14.67 9.46 -13.54
N ASN A 184 15.14 9.58 -14.79
CA ASN A 184 16.17 10.57 -15.16
C ASN A 184 15.60 11.84 -15.79
N CYS A 185 14.70 11.71 -16.78
CA CYS A 185 14.15 12.86 -17.52
C CYS A 185 12.69 13.18 -17.17
N SER A 186 12.07 12.42 -16.26
CA SER A 186 10.68 12.57 -15.83
C SER A 186 9.64 12.47 -16.95
N ALA A 187 10.03 11.96 -18.12
CA ALA A 187 9.11 11.66 -19.20
C ALA A 187 8.11 10.59 -18.74
N LYS A 188 6.81 10.86 -18.97
CA LYS A 188 5.70 9.98 -18.62
C LYS A 188 5.23 9.19 -19.84
N PHE A 189 4.87 7.94 -19.61
CA PHE A 189 4.44 6.99 -20.62
C PHE A 189 3.20 6.22 -20.11
N ASP A 190 2.47 5.62 -21.03
CA ASP A 190 1.55 4.54 -20.68
C ASP A 190 2.36 3.35 -20.15
N GLY A 191 1.84 2.66 -19.13
CA GLY A 191 2.57 1.55 -18.50
C GLY A 191 2.83 0.37 -19.44
N ASP A 192 2.08 0.27 -20.53
CA ASP A 192 2.31 -0.67 -21.62
C ASP A 192 3.72 -0.57 -22.24
N ILE A 193 4.39 0.58 -22.12
CA ILE A 193 5.76 0.79 -22.61
C ILE A 193 6.77 -0.20 -22.03
N ILE A 194 6.56 -0.67 -20.80
CA ILE A 194 7.46 -1.60 -20.12
C ILE A 194 7.06 -3.07 -20.30
N ARG A 195 5.94 -3.36 -20.98
CA ARG A 195 5.39 -4.72 -21.07
C ARG A 195 6.39 -5.71 -21.66
N GLU A 196 6.99 -5.39 -22.80
CA GLU A 196 7.92 -6.32 -23.47
C GLU A 196 9.13 -6.63 -22.57
N ASP A 197 9.69 -5.61 -21.93
CA ASP A 197 10.85 -5.77 -21.06
C ASP A 197 10.49 -6.54 -19.78
N VAL A 198 9.34 -6.26 -19.16
CA VAL A 198 8.83 -7.06 -18.03
C VAL A 198 8.63 -8.52 -18.43
N MET A 199 8.01 -8.79 -19.59
CA MET A 199 7.78 -10.15 -20.07
C MET A 199 9.08 -10.88 -20.47
N ALA A 200 10.16 -10.14 -20.71
CA ALA A 200 11.48 -10.69 -20.96
C ALA A 200 12.39 -10.66 -19.73
N LYS A 201 11.89 -10.24 -18.56
CA LYS A 201 12.67 -10.05 -17.32
C LYS A 201 13.89 -9.14 -17.52
N ARG A 202 13.72 -8.09 -18.32
CA ARG A 202 14.73 -7.07 -18.63
C ARG A 202 14.34 -5.72 -18.03
N VAL A 203 15.35 -4.91 -17.71
CA VAL A 203 15.14 -3.54 -17.21
C VAL A 203 14.73 -2.64 -18.37
N ALA A 204 13.54 -2.04 -18.29
CA ALA A 204 13.05 -1.14 -19.33
C ALA A 204 13.81 0.19 -19.34
N ARG A 205 14.38 0.54 -20.50
CA ARG A 205 15.15 1.77 -20.71
C ARG A 205 14.30 2.87 -21.31
N CYS A 206 14.61 4.11 -20.95
CA CYS A 206 13.88 5.26 -21.44
C CYS A 206 14.14 5.52 -22.92
N PRO A 207 13.11 5.65 -23.77
CA PRO A 207 13.31 5.97 -25.19
C PRO A 207 13.66 7.46 -25.42
N ARG A 208 13.58 8.31 -24.39
CA ARG A 208 13.81 9.77 -24.47
C ARG A 208 15.18 10.21 -23.95
N CYS A 209 15.90 9.37 -23.23
CA CYS A 209 17.23 9.70 -22.71
C CYS A 209 18.13 8.46 -22.62
N THR A 210 19.44 8.65 -22.58
CA THR A 210 20.43 7.58 -22.73
C THR A 210 20.60 6.69 -21.51
N VAL A 211 20.41 7.25 -20.30
CA VAL A 211 20.70 6.56 -19.03
C VAL A 211 19.45 6.20 -18.23
N GLY A 212 18.28 6.69 -18.64
CA GLY A 212 17.05 6.58 -17.85
C GLY A 212 16.51 5.15 -17.80
N VAL A 213 16.04 4.76 -16.62
CA VAL A 213 15.21 3.57 -16.40
C VAL A 213 13.75 4.03 -16.25
N ILE A 214 12.84 3.31 -16.87
CA ILE A 214 11.41 3.53 -16.67
C ILE A 214 11.00 2.84 -15.36
N LYS A 215 10.21 3.51 -14.52
CA LYS A 215 9.62 2.93 -13.32
C LYS A 215 8.09 3.01 -13.48
N PRO A 216 7.32 1.93 -13.26
CA PRO A 216 5.87 2.06 -13.18
C PRO A 216 5.49 3.00 -12.05
N ASP A 217 4.38 3.72 -12.18
CA ASP A 217 3.89 4.69 -11.20
C ASP A 217 3.25 3.99 -9.98
N ILE A 218 3.97 3.03 -9.42
CA ILE A 218 3.72 2.35 -8.15
C ILE A 218 4.51 3.08 -7.06
N VAL A 219 3.89 3.35 -5.92
CA VAL A 219 4.54 4.00 -4.78
C VAL A 219 5.48 3.00 -4.11
N PHE A 220 6.76 3.33 -4.10
CA PHE A 220 7.82 2.56 -3.43
C PHE A 220 8.03 3.09 -2.02
N PHE A 221 8.61 2.27 -1.13
CA PHE A 221 9.11 2.74 0.15
C PHE A 221 10.11 3.89 -0.06
N GLY A 222 9.92 4.96 0.71
CA GLY A 222 10.64 6.22 0.56
C GLY A 222 9.99 7.22 -0.40
N GLU A 223 8.88 6.87 -1.05
CA GLU A 223 8.06 7.81 -1.83
C GLU A 223 6.78 8.21 -1.07
N ASP A 224 6.29 9.43 -1.33
CA ASP A 224 5.01 9.88 -0.81
C ASP A 224 3.84 9.23 -1.56
N LEU A 225 2.72 9.01 -0.87
CA LEU A 225 1.47 8.61 -1.52
C LEU A 225 1.02 9.69 -2.52
N GLY A 226 0.30 9.27 -3.56
CA GLY A 226 -0.17 10.17 -4.59
C GLY A 226 -1.11 11.26 -4.03
N LYS A 227 -1.01 12.49 -4.55
CA LYS A 227 -1.89 13.62 -4.15
C LYS A 227 -3.38 13.27 -4.17
N HIS A 228 -3.79 12.45 -5.14
CA HIS A 228 -5.18 12.00 -5.27
C HIS A 228 -5.67 11.28 -4.00
N PHE A 229 -4.85 10.43 -3.38
CA PHE A 229 -5.17 9.77 -2.12
C PHE A 229 -5.46 10.81 -1.02
N HIS A 230 -4.56 11.78 -0.82
CA HIS A 230 -4.73 12.80 0.21
C HIS A 230 -5.95 13.69 -0.02
N THR A 231 -6.17 14.13 -1.27
CA THR A 231 -7.34 14.92 -1.63
C THR A 231 -8.63 14.15 -1.38
N GLN A 232 -8.69 12.89 -1.79
CA GLN A 232 -9.90 12.10 -1.65
C GLN A 232 -10.19 11.73 -0.19
N MET A 233 -9.15 11.39 0.58
CA MET A 233 -9.29 11.09 2.01
C MET A 233 -9.77 12.31 2.81
N ALA A 234 -9.31 13.51 2.46
CA ALA A 234 -9.76 14.75 3.09
C ALA A 234 -11.27 15.02 2.89
N ILE A 235 -11.84 14.50 1.80
CA ILE A 235 -13.28 14.60 1.48
C ILE A 235 -14.05 13.46 2.13
N ASP A 236 -13.60 12.22 1.93
CA ASP A 236 -14.37 11.02 2.31
C ASP A 236 -14.43 10.80 3.83
N LYS A 237 -13.44 11.29 4.59
CA LYS A 237 -13.34 11.08 6.05
C LYS A 237 -14.55 11.57 6.82
N ASP A 238 -15.21 12.62 6.34
CA ASP A 238 -16.34 13.27 7.01
C ASP A 238 -17.70 12.78 6.45
N ASP A 239 -17.69 12.00 5.37
CA ASP A 239 -18.89 11.52 4.68
C ASP A 239 -19.13 10.02 4.88
N VAL A 240 -18.10 9.24 5.21
CA VAL A 240 -18.20 7.79 5.44
C VAL A 240 -19.18 7.43 6.57
N ASP A 241 -20.09 6.50 6.30
CA ASP A 241 -21.04 5.98 7.29
C ASP A 241 -20.81 4.50 7.66
N LEU A 242 -19.94 3.81 6.92
CA LEU A 242 -19.46 2.45 7.22
C LEU A 242 -18.05 2.26 6.65
N LEU A 243 -17.11 1.84 7.49
CA LEU A 243 -15.76 1.41 7.08
C LEU A 243 -15.68 -0.12 7.11
N VAL A 244 -15.20 -0.72 6.02
CA VAL A 244 -14.96 -2.17 5.93
C VAL A 244 -13.54 -2.41 5.45
N VAL A 245 -12.83 -3.31 6.14
CA VAL A 245 -11.48 -3.73 5.75
C VAL A 245 -11.54 -5.18 5.28
N ILE A 246 -11.03 -5.45 4.07
CA ILE A 246 -11.08 -6.78 3.44
C ILE A 246 -9.68 -7.16 2.94
N GLY A 247 -9.22 -8.37 3.27
CA GLY A 247 -7.99 -8.92 2.71
C GLY A 247 -6.71 -8.24 3.21
N LYS A 248 -6.60 -8.09 4.53
CA LYS A 248 -5.36 -7.64 5.20
C LYS A 248 -4.22 -8.64 4.98
#